data_AF-A0A7K4IM01-F1
#
_entry.id   AF-A0A7K4IM01-F1
#
_cell.length_a   1.000
_cell.length_b   1.000
_cell.length_c   1.000
_cell.angle_alpha   90.00
_cell.angle_beta   90.00
_cell.angle_gamma   90.00
#
_symmetry.space_group_name_H-M   'P 1'
#
loop_
_entity.id
_entity.type
_entity.pdbx_description
1 polymer ?
#
loop_
_entity_poly.entity_id
_entity_poly.type
_entity_poly.pdbx_seq_one_letter_code
_entity_poly.pdbx_strand_id
1 'polypeptide(L)'
;MKIQQLSEGANMEFRKEKFRKMFPNLAEELESEEHKVAMNSVRTNAEAGEKAASERYLHYMPDVIDFIRRCDTKEQAEEIITYMEKRGEIKKESAKRLRKQLETKGVRSFGPKKEENFYPKHGQQ
;
A
#
# COMPACT_ATOMS: atom_id res chain seq x y z
N MET A 1 -49.35 35.75 10.29
CA MET A 1 -48.52 34.53 10.37
C MET A 1 -47.52 34.55 9.21
N LYS A 2 -46.25 34.87 9.48
CA LYS A 2 -45.12 34.73 8.54
C LYS A 2 -43.97 34.16 9.34
N ILE A 3 -43.72 32.86 9.13
CA ILE A 3 -42.50 32.18 9.58
C ILE A 3 -41.55 32.18 8.37
N GLN A 4 -40.24 32.07 8.64
CA GLN A 4 -39.11 31.89 7.72
C GLN A 4 -38.52 33.22 7.19
N GLN A 5 -37.21 33.47 7.21
CA GLN A 5 -36.04 32.58 7.22
C GLN A 5 -34.80 33.45 7.48
N LEU A 6 -34.06 33.24 8.58
CA LEU A 6 -32.74 33.85 8.78
C LEU A 6 -31.95 32.94 9.73
N SER A 7 -30.92 32.23 9.27
CA SER A 7 -29.78 31.82 10.13
C SER A 7 -28.67 30.98 9.47
N GLU A 8 -28.82 30.41 8.27
CA GLU A 8 -27.81 29.43 7.80
C GLU A 8 -26.53 30.04 7.20
N GLY A 9 -26.56 31.27 6.66
CA GLY A 9 -25.38 31.88 6.01
C GLY A 9 -24.32 32.46 6.97
N ALA A 10 -24.75 33.21 7.99
CA ALA A 10 -23.84 33.97 8.87
C ALA A 10 -22.95 33.07 9.77
N ASN A 11 -23.42 31.86 10.10
CA ASN A 11 -22.70 30.93 10.96
C ASN A 11 -21.52 30.27 10.23
N MET A 12 -21.56 30.16 8.89
CA MET A 12 -20.52 29.51 8.10
C MET A 12 -19.35 30.45 7.81
N GLU A 13 -19.60 31.72 7.50
CA GLU A 13 -18.56 32.75 7.33
C GLU A 13 -17.77 32.96 8.63
N PHE A 14 -18.46 33.09 9.76
CA PHE A 14 -17.82 33.22 11.07
C PHE A 14 -16.92 32.03 11.42
N ARG A 15 -17.29 30.81 11.02
CA ARG A 15 -16.45 29.62 11.20
C ARG A 15 -15.20 29.66 10.34
N LYS A 16 -15.29 30.11 9.08
CA LYS A 16 -14.13 30.24 8.18
C LYS A 16 -13.15 31.30 8.69
N GLU A 17 -13.64 32.45 9.12
CA GLU A 17 -12.78 33.51 9.67
C GLU A 17 -12.09 33.05 10.96
N LYS A 18 -12.81 32.38 11.85
CA LYS A 18 -12.23 31.81 13.07
C LYS A 18 -11.20 30.73 12.76
N PHE A 19 -11.47 29.88 11.76
CA PHE A 19 -10.54 28.84 11.31
C PHE A 19 -9.25 29.44 10.74
N ARG A 20 -9.34 30.44 9.85
CA ARG A 20 -8.19 31.17 9.30
C ARG A 20 -7.34 31.82 10.40
N LYS A 21 -7.96 32.38 11.45
CA LYS A 21 -7.23 32.94 12.60
C LYS A 21 -6.52 31.88 13.44
N MET A 22 -7.13 30.72 13.65
CA MET A 22 -6.55 29.66 14.48
C MET A 22 -5.50 28.82 13.73
N PHE A 23 -5.66 28.66 12.42
CA PHE A 23 -4.83 27.80 11.57
C PHE A 23 -4.46 28.51 10.25
N PRO A 24 -3.68 29.60 10.30
CA PRO A 24 -3.41 30.44 9.13
C PRO A 24 -2.74 29.68 7.99
N ASN A 25 -1.67 28.93 8.28
CA ASN A 25 -0.93 28.17 7.28
C ASN A 25 -1.79 27.05 6.66
N LEU A 26 -2.60 26.36 7.47
CA LEU A 26 -3.47 25.30 6.97
C LEU A 26 -4.60 25.86 6.09
N ALA A 27 -5.12 27.03 6.41
CA ALA A 27 -6.10 27.70 5.57
C ALA A 27 -5.48 28.14 4.24
N GLU A 28 -4.25 28.66 4.28
CA GLU A 28 -3.47 28.99 3.09
C GLU A 28 -3.19 27.75 2.22
N GLU A 29 -2.81 26.62 2.83
CA GLU A 29 -2.60 25.35 2.13
C GLU A 29 -3.88 24.81 1.47
N LEU A 30 -5.04 24.96 2.12
CA LEU A 30 -6.33 24.51 1.57
C LEU A 30 -6.83 25.40 0.41
N GLU A 31 -6.50 26.68 0.45
CA GLU A 31 -6.90 27.67 -0.57
C GLU A 31 -5.90 27.74 -1.72
N SER A 32 -4.64 27.36 -1.47
CA SER A 32 -3.57 27.29 -2.47
C SER A 32 -3.75 26.10 -3.41
N GLU A 33 -3.40 26.32 -4.68
CA GLU A 33 -3.32 25.27 -5.70
C GLU A 33 -1.97 24.53 -5.69
N GLU A 34 -0.96 25.05 -4.96
CA GLU A 34 0.43 24.60 -5.06
C GLU A 34 0.71 23.23 -4.43
N HIS A 35 -0.17 22.75 -3.55
CA HIS A 35 -0.03 21.48 -2.82
C HIS A 35 -1.19 20.52 -3.04
N LYS A 36 -1.87 20.63 -4.18
CA LYS A 36 -2.99 19.74 -4.51
C LYS A 36 -2.48 18.42 -5.11
N VAL A 37 -2.86 17.32 -4.47
CA VAL A 37 -2.71 15.98 -5.04
C VAL A 37 -4.00 15.65 -5.79
N ALA A 38 -3.91 15.35 -7.08
CA ALA A 38 -5.07 14.90 -7.85
C ALA A 38 -5.68 13.65 -7.20
N MET A 39 -6.95 13.73 -6.82
CA MET A 39 -7.72 12.56 -6.38
C MET A 39 -7.95 11.66 -7.59
N ASN A 40 -7.09 10.68 -7.75
CA ASN A 40 -7.10 9.78 -8.90
C ASN A 40 -8.17 8.69 -8.79
N SER A 41 -8.76 8.50 -7.61
CA SER A 41 -9.93 7.64 -7.41
C SER A 41 -10.69 8.02 -6.15
N VAL A 42 -12.02 7.92 -6.22
CA VAL A 42 -12.90 7.96 -5.06
C VAL A 42 -13.32 6.52 -4.79
N ARG A 43 -13.03 6.00 -3.60
CA ARG A 43 -13.47 4.66 -3.19
C ARG A 43 -14.97 4.72 -2.90
N THR A 44 -15.77 4.39 -3.91
CA THR A 44 -17.23 4.35 -3.80
C THR A 44 -17.70 3.13 -3.00
N ASN A 45 -16.95 2.03 -3.03
CA ASN A 45 -17.07 0.91 -2.09
C ASN A 45 -15.73 0.16 -1.94
N ALA A 46 -15.66 -0.80 -1.01
CA ALA A 46 -14.46 -1.57 -0.72
C ALA A 46 -13.96 -2.36 -1.94
N GLU A 47 -14.85 -3.03 -2.67
CA GLU A 47 -14.53 -3.85 -3.84
C GLU A 47 -13.93 -3.03 -5.01
N ALA A 48 -14.51 -1.87 -5.31
CA ALA A 48 -14.01 -0.93 -6.31
C ALA A 48 -12.69 -0.29 -5.86
N GLY A 49 -12.53 -0.04 -4.55
CA GLY A 49 -11.26 0.41 -3.96
C GLY A 49 -10.15 -0.62 -4.06
N GLU A 50 -10.46 -1.90 -3.84
CA GLU A 50 -9.54 -3.03 -4.01
C GLU A 50 -9.17 -3.23 -5.48
N LYS A 51 -10.15 -3.14 -6.40
CA LYS A 51 -9.93 -3.25 -7.83
C LYS A 51 -9.06 -2.10 -8.38
N ALA A 52 -9.34 -0.85 -7.99
CA ALA A 52 -8.55 0.31 -8.42
C ALA A 52 -7.15 0.38 -7.78
N ALA A 53 -6.98 -0.11 -6.55
CA ALA A 53 -5.66 -0.26 -5.95
C ALA A 53 -4.83 -1.35 -6.67
N SER A 54 -5.49 -2.42 -7.09
CA SER A 54 -4.88 -3.47 -7.92
C SER A 54 -4.43 -2.92 -9.28
N GLU A 55 -5.17 -1.96 -9.84
CA GLU A 55 -4.87 -1.29 -11.11
C GLU A 55 -3.74 -0.23 -11.04
N ARG A 56 -3.32 0.23 -9.86
CA ARG A 56 -2.17 1.17 -9.74
C ARG A 56 -0.86 0.49 -9.32
N TYR A 57 -0.95 -0.77 -8.88
CA TYR A 57 0.16 -1.67 -8.55
C TYR A 57 0.24 -2.87 -9.52
N LEU A 58 -0.27 -2.71 -10.74
CA LEU A 58 -0.10 -3.60 -11.89
C LEU A 58 1.42 -3.88 -12.07
N HIS A 59 2.01 -5.07 -11.99
CA HIS A 59 1.51 -6.44 -12.07
C HIS A 59 2.47 -7.43 -11.39
N TYR A 60 3.10 -7.05 -10.27
CA TYR A 60 4.03 -7.97 -9.61
C TYR A 60 3.50 -8.46 -8.28
N MET A 61 2.82 -9.60 -8.31
CA MET A 61 2.60 -10.38 -7.10
C MET A 61 3.85 -11.23 -6.85
N PRO A 62 4.66 -10.93 -5.80
CA PRO A 62 5.81 -11.74 -5.47
C PRO A 62 5.38 -13.17 -5.14
N ASP A 63 6.06 -14.14 -5.74
CA ASP A 63 5.87 -15.54 -5.41
C ASP A 63 6.73 -15.95 -4.20
N VAL A 64 6.65 -17.22 -3.80
CA VAL A 64 7.46 -17.77 -2.70
C VAL A 64 8.98 -17.57 -2.93
N ILE A 65 9.45 -17.65 -4.17
CA ILE A 65 10.87 -17.48 -4.51
C ILE A 65 11.28 -16.03 -4.31
N ASP A 66 10.41 -15.07 -4.62
CA ASP A 66 10.67 -13.66 -4.39
C ASP A 66 10.83 -13.28 -2.94
N PHE A 67 10.04 -13.91 -2.08
CA PHE A 67 10.19 -13.76 -0.64
C PHE A 67 11.50 -14.40 -0.17
N ILE A 68 11.80 -15.63 -0.59
CA ILE A 68 13.06 -16.31 -0.25
C ILE A 68 14.29 -15.52 -0.70
N ARG A 69 14.26 -14.89 -1.88
CA ARG A 69 15.38 -14.10 -2.40
C ARG A 69 15.67 -12.84 -1.58
N ARG A 70 14.76 -12.40 -0.71
CA ARG A 70 14.98 -11.30 0.24
C ARG A 70 15.59 -11.77 1.55
N CYS A 71 15.46 -13.05 1.89
CA CYS A 71 16.05 -13.63 3.08
C CYS A 71 17.59 -13.57 3.00
N ASP A 72 18.21 -13.40 4.16
CA ASP A 72 19.65 -13.49 4.37
C ASP A 72 20.07 -14.83 4.93
N THR A 73 19.20 -15.47 5.73
CA THR A 73 19.52 -16.73 6.40
C THR A 73 18.58 -17.86 5.98
N LYS A 74 19.01 -19.11 6.25
CA LYS A 74 18.19 -20.29 5.97
C LYS A 74 16.91 -20.28 6.79
N GLU A 75 16.99 -19.86 8.05
CA GLU A 75 15.89 -19.82 9.00
C GLU A 75 14.77 -18.91 8.49
N GLN A 76 15.13 -17.71 8.00
CA GLN A 76 14.16 -16.79 7.40
C GLN A 76 13.46 -17.41 6.18
N ALA A 77 14.21 -18.09 5.30
CA ALA A 77 13.64 -18.73 4.12
C ALA A 77 12.71 -19.90 4.51
N GLU A 78 13.04 -20.65 5.56
CA GLU A 78 12.21 -21.74 6.09
C GLU A 78 10.89 -21.23 6.67
N GLU A 79 10.92 -20.09 7.37
CA GLU A 79 9.71 -19.40 7.86
C GLU A 79 8.80 -18.99 6.72
N ILE A 80 9.36 -18.39 5.65
CA ILE A 80 8.61 -18.03 4.45
C ILE A 80 7.95 -19.25 3.80
N ILE A 81 8.69 -20.34 3.60
CA ILE A 81 8.15 -21.57 3.02
C ILE A 81 7.01 -22.12 3.88
N THR A 82 7.20 -22.13 5.21
CA THR A 82 6.21 -22.63 6.16
C THR A 82 4.95 -21.76 6.18
N TYR A 83 5.11 -20.43 6.15
CA TYR A 83 3.99 -19.50 6.12
C TYR A 83 3.17 -19.64 4.84
N MET A 84 3.82 -19.69 3.68
CA MET A 84 3.18 -19.84 2.38
C MET A 84 2.46 -21.20 2.25
N GLU A 85 3.03 -22.27 2.81
CA GLU A 85 2.40 -23.59 2.86
C GLU A 85 1.16 -23.60 3.78
N LYS A 86 1.25 -23.00 4.97
CA LYS A 86 0.12 -22.90 5.92
C LYS A 86 -1.07 -22.13 5.33
N ARG A 87 -0.81 -21.12 4.50
CA ARG A 87 -1.86 -20.36 3.79
C ARG A 87 -2.42 -21.06 2.56
N GLY A 88 -1.83 -22.17 2.13
CA GLY A 88 -2.22 -22.88 0.91
C GLY A 88 -1.77 -22.18 -0.38
N GLU A 89 -0.88 -21.18 -0.29
CA GLU A 89 -0.32 -20.48 -1.46
C GLU A 89 0.67 -21.38 -2.22
N ILE A 90 1.31 -22.33 -1.51
CA ILE A 90 2.09 -23.40 -2.12
C ILE A 90 1.62 -24.76 -1.64
N LYS A 91 1.64 -25.75 -2.53
CA LYS A 91 1.33 -27.15 -2.21
C LYS A 91 2.45 -27.76 -1.36
N LYS A 92 2.10 -28.72 -0.50
CA LYS A 92 3.03 -29.48 0.35
C LYS A 92 4.24 -30.06 -0.40
N GLU A 93 4.00 -30.64 -1.58
CA GLU A 93 5.07 -31.18 -2.43
C GLU A 93 6.05 -30.09 -2.91
N SER A 94 5.54 -28.91 -3.27
CA SER A 94 6.36 -27.77 -3.65
C SER A 94 7.17 -27.27 -2.45
N ALA A 95 6.54 -27.12 -1.28
CA ALA A 95 7.22 -26.73 -0.05
C ALA A 95 8.36 -27.69 0.30
N LYS A 96 8.12 -29.02 0.22
CA LYS A 96 9.15 -30.05 0.45
C LYS A 96 10.34 -29.93 -0.51
N ARG A 97 10.10 -29.63 -1.79
CA ARG A 97 11.17 -29.41 -2.78
C ARG A 97 11.99 -28.16 -2.45
N LEU A 98 11.32 -27.06 -2.08
CA LEU A 98 11.97 -25.81 -1.69
C LEU A 98 12.86 -26.03 -0.45
N ARG A 99 12.36 -26.69 0.59
CA ARG A 99 13.16 -27.02 1.80
C ARG A 99 14.40 -27.85 1.46
N LYS A 100 14.25 -28.87 0.61
CA LYS A 100 15.39 -29.70 0.17
C LYS A 100 16.43 -28.86 -0.58
N GLN A 101 16.01 -27.97 -1.46
CA GLN A 101 16.91 -27.08 -2.17
C GLN A 101 17.61 -26.09 -1.21
N LEU A 102 16.84 -25.49 -0.30
CA LEU A 102 17.35 -24.58 0.73
C LEU A 102 18.42 -25.26 1.59
N GLU A 103 18.18 -26.51 1.98
CA GLU A 103 19.10 -27.22 2.86
C GLU A 103 20.40 -27.61 2.14
N THR A 104 20.28 -28.11 0.91
CA THR A 104 21.43 -28.61 0.13
C THR A 104 22.25 -27.52 -0.54
N LYS A 105 21.63 -26.41 -0.95
CA LYS A 105 22.28 -25.37 -1.77
C LYS A 105 22.23 -23.98 -1.16
N GLY A 106 21.51 -23.79 -0.05
CA GLY A 106 21.38 -22.50 0.62
C GLY A 106 20.45 -21.51 -0.08
N VAL A 107 20.23 -20.36 0.56
CA VAL A 107 19.27 -19.32 0.14
C VAL A 107 19.58 -18.76 -1.25
N ARG A 108 20.86 -18.61 -1.60
CA ARG A 108 21.25 -18.03 -2.89
C ARG A 108 21.05 -18.97 -4.08
N SER A 109 20.70 -20.22 -3.85
CA SER A 109 20.26 -21.14 -4.91
C SER A 109 18.93 -20.74 -5.56
N PHE A 110 18.15 -19.87 -4.90
CA PHE A 110 16.89 -19.34 -5.41
C PHE A 110 17.07 -18.07 -6.26
N GLY A 111 18.31 -17.60 -6.42
CA GLY A 111 18.65 -16.43 -7.22
C GLY A 111 19.39 -15.35 -6.43
N PRO A 112 19.82 -14.26 -7.10
CA PRO A 112 20.51 -13.15 -6.47
C PRO A 112 19.58 -12.42 -5.48
N LYS A 113 20.19 -11.85 -4.43
CA LYS A 113 19.47 -11.12 -3.38
C LYS A 113 18.67 -9.97 -3.99
N LYS A 114 17.41 -9.83 -3.56
CA LYS A 114 16.59 -8.65 -3.87
C LYS A 114 16.80 -7.63 -2.76
N GLU A 115 17.36 -6.47 -3.12
CA GLU A 115 17.57 -5.35 -2.20
C GLU A 115 16.24 -4.69 -1.78
N GLU A 116 16.23 -4.01 -0.63
CA GLU A 116 15.04 -3.38 -0.04
C GLU A 116 14.32 -2.40 -0.99
N ASN A 117 15.07 -1.76 -1.90
CA ASN A 117 14.56 -0.80 -2.87
C ASN A 117 14.26 -1.39 -4.26
N PHE A 118 13.94 -2.69 -4.35
CA PHE A 118 13.75 -3.36 -5.65
C PHE A 118 12.56 -2.83 -6.46
N TYR A 119 11.42 -2.49 -5.84
CA TYR A 119 10.24 -2.00 -6.56
C TYR A 119 10.28 -0.51 -6.94
N PRO A 120 10.76 0.41 -6.08
CA PRO A 120 10.90 1.82 -6.43
C PRO A 120 11.78 2.10 -7.66
N LYS A 121 12.75 1.23 -7.96
CA LYS A 121 13.70 1.40 -9.08
C LYS A 121 13.19 0.87 -10.43
N HIS A 122 12.09 0.11 -10.44
CA HIS A 122 11.60 -0.58 -11.64
C HIS A 122 10.10 -0.32 -11.93
N GLY A 123 9.45 0.59 -11.19
CA GLY A 123 8.04 0.96 -11.35
C GLY A 123 7.79 2.26 -12.12
N GLN A 124 8.80 2.82 -12.79
CA GLN A 124 8.67 3.99 -13.66
C GLN A 124 9.03 3.61 -15.10
N GLN A 125 8.03 3.18 -15.87
CA GLN A 125 7.99 3.30 -17.33
C GLN A 125 6.60 3.78 -17.72
#